data_AF-A0A840EYZ7-F1
#
_entry.id   AF-A0A840EYZ7-F1
#
_cell.length_a   1.000
_cell.length_b   1.000
_cell.length_c   1.000
_cell.angle_alpha   90.00
_cell.angle_beta   90.00
_cell.angle_gamma   90.00
#
_symmetry.space_group_name_H-M   'P 1'
#
loop_
_entity.id
_entity.type
_entity.pdbx_description
1 polymer ?
#
loop_
_entity_poly.entity_id
_entity_poly.type
_entity_poly.pdbx_seq_one_letter_code
_entity_poly.pdbx_strand_id
1 'polypeptide(L)'
;MDEIPTGVFPTRELYRSIGRASLEKLLREQKAQVLRKGWIQVGAAPQDIVAAVRRGGVCSCLSALKRHHVWVPEFHDVHVRGNRRAVADRTGPFCRRYGRPLPEYGAVDDVPTALEHSVHCLDAEGMIVVIDSIIHRGLMSYDEVAHLFRDAP
;
A
#
# COMPACT_ATOMS: atom_id res chain seq x y z
N MET A 1 -14.93 -23.15 -11.78
CA MET A 1 -13.69 -22.74 -12.46
C MET A 1 -13.08 -21.74 -11.51
N ASP A 2 -12.07 -22.14 -10.74
CA ASP A 2 -11.53 -21.29 -9.67
C ASP A 2 -10.97 -20.01 -10.29
N GLU A 3 -11.52 -18.88 -9.87
CA GLU A 3 -11.21 -17.58 -10.45
C GLU A 3 -9.74 -17.23 -10.15
N ILE A 4 -8.96 -16.99 -11.21
CA ILE A 4 -7.55 -16.64 -11.07
C ILE A 4 -7.49 -15.25 -10.41
N PRO A 5 -6.84 -15.10 -9.24
CA PRO A 5 -6.76 -13.81 -8.59
C PRO A 5 -6.03 -12.83 -9.51
N THR A 6 -6.61 -11.65 -9.71
CA THR A 6 -6.05 -10.60 -10.59
C THR A 6 -5.61 -9.42 -9.74
N GLY A 7 -4.37 -8.96 -9.93
CA GLY A 7 -3.77 -7.90 -9.10
C GLY A 7 -2.29 -8.11 -8.80
N VAL A 8 -1.81 -7.46 -7.73
CA VAL A 8 -0.43 -7.56 -7.26
C VAL A 8 -0.41 -8.16 -5.88
N PHE A 9 0.34 -9.24 -5.71
CA PHE A 9 0.34 -10.05 -4.50
C PHE A 9 1.76 -10.38 -4.04
N PRO A 10 1.99 -10.48 -2.73
CA PRO A 10 3.21 -11.09 -2.23
C PRO A 10 3.20 -12.60 -2.56
N THR A 11 4.34 -13.15 -2.97
CA THR A 11 4.44 -14.57 -3.38
C THR A 11 3.90 -15.53 -2.31
N ARG A 12 4.10 -15.20 -1.02
CA ARG A 12 3.60 -16.00 0.12
C ARG A 12 2.08 -16.14 0.16
N GLU A 13 1.35 -15.17 -0.39
CA GLU A 13 -0.11 -15.18 -0.45
C GLU A 13 -0.60 -16.03 -1.62
N LEU A 14 0.05 -15.93 -2.78
CA LEU A 14 -0.23 -16.79 -3.93
C LEU A 14 0.05 -18.27 -3.61
N TYR A 15 1.12 -18.55 -2.87
CA TYR A 15 1.37 -19.92 -2.39
C TYR A 15 0.28 -20.45 -1.46
N ARG A 16 -0.33 -19.60 -0.63
CA ARG A 16 -1.42 -20.01 0.26
C ARG A 16 -2.76 -20.16 -0.46
N SER A 17 -3.02 -19.34 -1.47
CA SER A 17 -4.32 -19.34 -2.18
C SER A 17 -4.38 -20.34 -3.34
N ILE A 18 -3.41 -20.31 -4.26
CA ILE A 18 -3.44 -21.14 -5.48
C ILE A 18 -2.38 -22.23 -5.50
N GLY A 19 -1.43 -22.21 -4.55
CA GLY A 19 -0.34 -23.17 -4.47
C GLY A 19 0.81 -22.86 -5.44
N ARG A 20 1.97 -23.47 -5.15
CA ARG A 20 3.21 -23.24 -5.90
C ARG A 20 3.12 -23.70 -7.36
N ALA A 21 2.60 -24.90 -7.60
CA ALA A 21 2.51 -25.46 -8.95
C ALA A 21 1.64 -24.60 -9.88
N SER A 22 0.52 -24.08 -9.37
CA SER A 22 -0.35 -23.17 -10.12
C SER A 22 0.32 -21.84 -10.41
N LEU A 23 1.04 -21.26 -9.43
CA LEU A 23 1.80 -20.03 -9.67
C LEU A 23 2.88 -20.23 -10.74
N GLU A 24 3.63 -21.33 -10.67
CA GLU A 24 4.64 -21.66 -11.68
C GLU A 24 4.02 -21.84 -13.07
N LYS A 25 2.83 -22.45 -13.16
CA LYS A 25 2.07 -22.54 -14.42
C LYS A 25 1.70 -21.15 -14.95
N LEU A 26 1.16 -20.25 -14.11
CA LEU A 26 0.81 -18.89 -14.52
C LEU A 26 2.02 -18.08 -15.00
N LEU A 27 3.18 -18.24 -14.35
CA LEU A 27 4.43 -17.60 -14.78
C LEU A 27 4.90 -18.14 -16.14
N ARG A 28 4.85 -19.47 -16.36
CA ARG A 28 5.21 -20.09 -17.65
C ARG A 28 4.27 -19.66 -18.78
N GLU A 29 2.98 -19.54 -18.49
CA GLU A 29 1.95 -19.10 -19.45
C GLU A 29 1.90 -17.57 -19.63
N GLN A 30 2.82 -16.81 -19.00
CA GLN A 30 2.85 -15.34 -19.04
C GLN A 30 1.55 -14.67 -18.55
N LYS A 31 0.76 -15.39 -17.75
CA LYS A 31 -0.42 -14.87 -17.05
C LYS A 31 -0.07 -14.23 -15.70
N ALA A 32 1.17 -14.41 -15.26
CA ALA A 32 1.75 -13.73 -14.12
C ALA A 32 3.17 -13.27 -14.46
N GLN A 33 3.64 -12.24 -13.76
CA GLN A 33 5.01 -11.74 -13.90
C GLN A 33 5.60 -11.31 -12.55
N VAL A 34 6.89 -11.53 -12.37
CA VAL A 34 7.62 -11.09 -11.17
C VAL A 34 7.86 -9.58 -11.27
N LEU A 35 7.37 -8.81 -10.30
CA LEU A 35 7.62 -7.36 -10.24
C LEU A 35 8.91 -7.03 -9.50
N ARG A 36 9.16 -7.75 -8.40
CA ARG A 36 10.41 -7.75 -7.62
C ARG A 36 10.47 -9.02 -6.78
N LYS A 37 11.60 -9.28 -6.11
CA LYS A 37 11.73 -10.44 -5.21
C LYS A 37 10.58 -10.49 -4.21
N GLY A 38 9.81 -11.58 -4.24
CA GLY A 38 8.68 -11.82 -3.35
C GLY A 38 7.36 -11.16 -3.76
N TRP A 39 7.29 -10.53 -4.95
CA TRP A 39 6.09 -9.83 -5.43
C TRP A 39 5.77 -10.20 -6.88
N ILE A 40 4.52 -10.58 -7.10
CA ILE A 40 4.02 -11.06 -8.39
C ILE A 40 2.81 -10.22 -8.79
N GLN A 41 2.74 -9.86 -10.06
CA GLN A 41 1.51 -9.43 -10.70
C GLN A 41 0.87 -10.64 -11.36
N VAL A 42 -0.42 -10.85 -11.14
CA VAL A 42 -1.24 -11.85 -11.83
C VAL A 42 -2.31 -11.12 -12.63
N GLY A 43 -2.42 -11.41 -13.92
CA GLY A 43 -3.34 -10.72 -14.82
C GLY A 43 -3.09 -9.20 -14.91
N ALA A 44 -4.18 -8.44 -15.12
CA ALA A 44 -4.14 -6.99 -15.14
C ALA A 44 -4.05 -6.40 -13.71
N ALA A 45 -3.31 -5.32 -13.55
CA ALA A 45 -3.27 -4.59 -12.28
C ALA A 45 -3.18 -3.08 -12.54
N PRO A 46 -3.72 -2.22 -11.65
CA PRO A 46 -3.54 -0.78 -11.76
C PRO A 46 -2.06 -0.39 -11.81
N GLN A 47 -1.71 0.50 -12.74
CA GLN A 47 -0.31 0.84 -13.06
C GLN A 47 0.42 1.54 -11.91
N ASP A 48 -0.29 2.32 -11.10
CA ASP A 48 0.24 2.95 -9.89
C ASP A 48 0.66 1.93 -8.83
N ILE A 49 -0.11 0.86 -8.63
CA ILE A 49 0.24 -0.24 -7.71
C ILE A 49 1.47 -0.99 -8.23
N VAL A 50 1.49 -1.30 -9.54
CA VAL A 50 2.64 -1.94 -10.17
C VAL A 50 3.89 -1.06 -10.05
N ALA A 51 3.76 0.24 -10.27
CA ALA A 51 4.84 1.22 -10.13
C ALA A 51 5.36 1.28 -8.68
N ALA A 52 4.47 1.34 -7.69
CA ALA A 52 4.84 1.33 -6.27
C ALA A 52 5.67 0.10 -5.88
N VAL A 53 5.24 -1.08 -6.34
CA VAL A 53 5.92 -2.35 -6.05
C VAL A 53 7.26 -2.46 -6.78
N ARG A 54 7.35 -2.04 -8.05
CA ARG A 54 8.63 -2.00 -8.78
C ARG A 54 9.63 -1.02 -8.15
N ARG A 55 9.14 0.10 -7.65
CA ARG A 55 9.94 1.09 -6.90
C ARG A 55 10.50 0.55 -5.58
N GLY A 56 10.01 -0.59 -5.11
CA GLY A 56 10.54 -1.29 -3.95
C GLY A 56 9.72 -1.09 -2.68
N GLY A 57 8.50 -0.56 -2.80
CA GLY A 57 7.57 -0.38 -1.70
C GLY A 57 6.18 -0.94 -2.00
N VAL A 58 5.16 -0.33 -1.41
CA VAL A 58 3.74 -0.61 -1.64
C VAL A 58 2.96 0.71 -1.77
N CYS A 59 1.79 0.67 -2.42
CA CYS A 59 0.92 1.84 -2.54
C CYS A 59 0.40 2.23 -1.15
N SER A 60 0.63 3.48 -0.75
CA SER A 60 0.40 3.95 0.62
C SER A 60 -0.08 5.40 0.65
N CYS A 61 -0.21 5.98 1.84
CA CYS A 61 -0.44 7.40 2.07
C CYS A 61 -1.60 7.91 1.19
N LEU A 62 -1.49 9.05 0.51
CA LEU A 62 -2.60 9.64 -0.23
C LEU A 62 -3.10 8.75 -1.38
N SER A 63 -2.21 8.01 -2.02
CA SER A 63 -2.59 7.07 -3.10
C SER A 63 -3.43 5.90 -2.58
N ALA A 64 -3.10 5.34 -1.41
CA ALA A 64 -3.93 4.30 -0.78
C ALA A 64 -5.24 4.87 -0.22
N LEU A 65 -5.19 6.02 0.46
CA LEU A 65 -6.38 6.68 1.01
C LEU A 65 -7.41 7.00 -0.10
N LYS A 66 -6.97 7.54 -1.24
CA LYS A 66 -7.83 7.78 -2.41
C LYS A 66 -8.51 6.51 -2.91
N ARG A 67 -7.83 5.37 -2.86
CA ARG A 67 -8.35 4.05 -3.26
C ARG A 67 -9.37 3.50 -2.28
N HIS A 68 -9.25 3.85 -0.99
CA HIS A 68 -10.29 3.63 0.02
C HIS A 68 -11.39 4.70 0.00
N HIS A 69 -11.45 5.49 -1.07
CA HIS A 69 -12.42 6.56 -1.30
C HIS A 69 -12.33 7.75 -0.34
N VAL A 70 -11.28 7.86 0.47
CA VAL A 70 -11.02 9.03 1.32
C VAL A 70 -10.75 10.25 0.44
N TRP A 71 -11.33 11.39 0.78
CA TRP A 71 -10.97 12.65 0.14
C TRP A 71 -9.54 12.99 0.49
N VAL A 72 -8.75 13.36 -0.51
CA VAL A 72 -7.36 13.75 -0.36
C VAL A 72 -7.08 14.94 -1.28
N PRO A 73 -6.14 15.83 -0.90
CA PRO A 73 -5.66 16.87 -1.81
C PRO A 73 -5.12 16.28 -3.11
N GLU A 74 -5.09 17.07 -4.18
CA GLU A 74 -4.48 16.64 -5.44
C GLU A 74 -2.98 16.39 -5.27
N PHE A 75 -2.50 15.29 -5.87
CA PHE A 75 -1.10 14.91 -5.89
C PHE A 75 -0.74 14.34 -7.27
N HIS A 76 0.52 14.50 -7.68
CA HIS A 76 0.98 14.12 -9.02
C HIS A 76 1.69 12.75 -9.03
N ASP A 77 2.45 12.45 -7.98
CA ASP A 77 3.23 11.22 -7.88
C ASP A 77 2.49 10.13 -7.11
N VAL A 78 2.79 8.86 -7.41
CA VAL A 78 2.30 7.74 -6.59
C VAL A 78 3.00 7.78 -5.23
N HIS A 79 2.20 7.83 -4.17
CA HIS A 79 2.66 7.77 -2.80
C HIS A 79 3.01 6.33 -2.43
N VAL A 80 4.27 6.12 -2.04
CA VAL A 80 4.83 4.79 -1.80
C VAL A 80 5.51 4.79 -0.44
N ARG A 81 5.23 3.79 0.40
CA ARG A 81 6.05 3.50 1.58
C ARG A 81 6.93 2.28 1.30
N GLY A 82 8.10 2.24 1.94
CA GLY A 82 8.98 1.07 1.91
C GLY A 82 9.05 0.38 3.27
N ASN A 83 9.30 -0.93 3.28
CA ASN A 83 9.73 -1.61 4.49
C ASN A 83 11.14 -1.17 4.94
N ARG A 84 11.59 -1.65 6.11
CA ARG A 84 12.92 -1.33 6.69
C ARG A 84 14.08 -1.48 5.70
N ARG A 85 14.08 -2.55 4.90
CA ARG A 85 15.14 -2.81 3.92
C ARG A 85 15.05 -1.83 2.74
N ALA A 86 13.86 -1.58 2.23
CA ALA A 86 13.67 -0.64 1.14
C ALA A 86 14.11 0.78 1.51
N VAL A 87 13.78 1.24 2.72
CA VAL A 87 14.18 2.56 3.23
C VAL A 87 15.69 2.65 3.48
N ALA A 88 16.35 1.55 3.85
CA ALA A 88 17.80 1.51 4.05
C ALA A 88 18.57 1.44 2.72
N ASP A 89 18.09 0.64 1.77
CA ASP A 89 18.81 0.30 0.54
C ASP A 89 18.50 1.27 -0.64
N ARG A 90 17.43 2.08 -0.55
CA ARG A 90 16.96 2.93 -1.67
C ARG A 90 16.81 4.38 -1.26
N THR A 91 17.19 5.28 -2.17
CA THR A 91 17.21 6.74 -1.96
C THR A 91 15.95 7.47 -2.39
N GLY A 92 15.00 6.80 -3.06
CA GLY A 92 13.77 7.46 -3.55
C GLY A 92 12.83 7.90 -2.42
N PRO A 93 12.08 9.00 -2.56
CA PRO A 93 11.27 9.54 -1.46
C PRO A 93 10.10 8.61 -1.08
N PHE A 94 10.29 7.78 -0.05
CA PHE A 94 9.19 7.03 0.54
C PHE A 94 8.41 7.91 1.50
N CYS A 95 7.09 7.80 1.48
CA CYS A 95 6.22 8.31 2.53
C CYS A 95 6.65 7.69 3.86
N ARG A 96 6.78 8.52 4.90
CA ARG A 96 7.27 8.10 6.22
C ARG A 96 6.18 8.30 7.25
N ARG A 97 6.20 7.45 8.27
CA ARG A 97 5.47 7.60 9.53
C ARG A 97 6.43 7.96 10.65
N TYR A 98 5.91 8.38 11.79
CA TYR A 98 6.71 8.43 13.02
C TYR A 98 7.14 7.04 13.47
N GLY A 99 8.39 6.89 13.92
CA GLY A 99 8.93 5.60 14.35
C GLY A 99 9.45 4.72 13.20
N ARG A 100 9.41 3.40 13.39
CA ARG A 100 10.05 2.43 12.48
C ARG A 100 9.15 2.14 11.26
N PRO A 101 9.73 1.88 10.07
CA PRO A 101 8.98 1.39 8.92
C PRO A 101 8.24 0.08 9.23
N LEU A 102 6.98 -0.02 8.78
CA LEU A 102 6.14 -1.19 8.97
C LEU A 102 6.43 -2.28 7.92
N PRO A 103 6.18 -3.56 8.23
CA PRO A 103 6.19 -4.62 7.23
C PRO A 103 5.15 -4.41 6.12
N GLU A 104 5.33 -5.08 4.98
CA GLU A 104 4.44 -5.01 3.82
C GLU A 104 3.53 -6.25 3.79
N TYR A 105 2.23 -6.05 4.02
CA TYR A 105 1.27 -7.15 4.08
C TYR A 105 0.57 -7.43 2.75
N GLY A 106 0.32 -6.39 1.95
CA GLY A 106 -0.29 -6.43 0.62
C GLY A 106 0.21 -5.27 -0.24
N ALA A 107 -0.23 -5.20 -1.50
CA ALA A 107 0.27 -4.18 -2.44
C ALA A 107 -0.30 -2.77 -2.21
N VAL A 108 -1.37 -2.67 -1.44
CA VAL A 108 -2.03 -1.43 -1.01
C VAL A 108 -2.21 -1.50 0.50
N ASP A 109 -1.87 -0.43 1.20
CA ASP A 109 -2.11 -0.32 2.64
C ASP A 109 -3.58 -0.19 2.99
N ASP A 110 -3.92 -0.62 4.21
CA ASP A 110 -5.20 -0.28 4.84
C ASP A 110 -5.25 1.19 5.26
N VAL A 111 -6.43 1.66 5.66
CA VAL A 111 -6.67 3.06 6.04
C VAL A 111 -5.79 3.50 7.20
N PRO A 112 -5.66 2.76 8.34
CA PRO A 112 -4.80 3.17 9.44
C PRO A 112 -3.33 3.30 9.02
N THR A 113 -2.78 2.31 8.32
CA THR A 113 -1.38 2.34 7.88
C THR A 113 -1.13 3.48 6.89
N ALA A 114 -2.06 3.71 5.96
CA ALA A 114 -1.94 4.79 4.99
C ALA A 114 -2.01 6.17 5.67
N LEU A 115 -2.91 6.34 6.65
CA LEU A 115 -3.03 7.57 7.43
C LEU A 115 -1.74 7.89 8.20
N GLU A 116 -1.13 6.91 8.87
CA GLU A 116 0.16 7.10 9.56
C GLU A 116 1.29 7.56 8.63
N HIS A 117 1.30 7.10 7.38
CA HIS A 117 2.31 7.49 6.38
C HIS A 117 1.97 8.80 5.65
N SER A 118 0.84 9.45 5.98
CA SER A 118 0.45 10.74 5.41
C SER A 118 0.98 11.95 6.20
N VAL A 119 1.44 11.73 7.43
CA VAL A 119 1.87 12.79 8.37
C VAL A 119 2.97 13.73 7.85
N HIS A 120 3.83 13.25 6.94
CA HIS A 120 4.87 14.07 6.33
C HIS A 120 4.55 14.50 4.89
N CYS A 121 3.40 14.08 4.37
CA CYS A 121 2.93 14.40 3.02
C CYS A 121 1.80 15.42 3.01
N LEU A 122 1.24 15.75 4.18
CA LEU A 122 0.19 16.73 4.38
C LEU A 122 0.68 17.80 5.35
N ASP A 123 0.15 19.02 5.18
CA ASP A 123 0.17 20.03 6.23
C ASP A 123 -0.93 19.74 7.26
N ALA A 124 -1.00 20.59 8.30
CA ALA A 124 -1.96 20.41 9.39
C ALA A 124 -3.42 20.47 8.90
N GLU A 125 -3.74 21.39 8.00
CA GLU A 125 -5.09 21.51 7.43
C GLU A 125 -5.43 20.30 6.57
N GLY A 126 -4.54 19.89 5.66
CA GLY A 126 -4.73 18.70 4.84
C GLY A 126 -4.92 17.44 5.66
N MET A 127 -4.19 17.31 6.78
CA MET A 127 -4.38 16.20 7.72
C MET A 127 -5.78 16.21 8.34
N ILE A 128 -6.26 17.37 8.81
CA ILE A 128 -7.61 17.49 9.39
C ILE A 128 -8.69 17.10 8.38
N VAL A 129 -8.61 17.60 7.14
CA VAL A 129 -9.63 17.30 6.11
C VAL A 129 -9.62 15.82 5.72
N VAL A 130 -8.43 15.20 5.64
CA VAL A 130 -8.31 13.76 5.39
C VAL A 130 -8.91 12.94 6.53
N ILE A 131 -8.61 13.29 7.79
CA ILE A 131 -9.17 12.63 8.97
C ILE A 131 -10.70 12.78 9.01
N ASP A 132 -11.22 13.98 8.75
CA ASP A 132 -12.66 14.23 8.69
C ASP A 132 -13.33 13.35 7.64
N SER A 133 -12.74 13.25 6.44
CA SER A 133 -13.24 12.35 5.39
C SER A 133 -13.20 10.87 5.80
N ILE A 134 -12.19 10.42 6.55
CA ILE A 134 -12.09 9.04 7.05
C ILE A 134 -13.24 8.75 8.03
N ILE A 135 -13.46 9.66 8.97
CA ILE A 135 -14.49 9.53 10.01
C ILE A 135 -15.88 9.62 9.40
N HIS A 136 -16.12 10.59 8.51
CA HIS A 136 -17.40 10.75 7.81
C HIS A 136 -17.80 9.49 7.02
N ARG A 137 -16.82 8.77 6.49
CA ARG A 137 -17.03 7.51 5.76
C ARG A 137 -17.15 6.27 6.65
N GLY A 138 -17.00 6.42 7.97
CA GLY A 138 -17.01 5.31 8.92
C GLY A 138 -15.84 4.34 8.74
N LEU A 139 -14.72 4.79 8.15
CA LEU A 139 -13.54 3.95 7.95
C LEU A 139 -12.68 3.83 9.21
N MET A 140 -12.73 4.86 10.06
CA MET A 140 -12.21 4.87 11.43
C MET A 140 -13.08 5.81 12.27
N SER A 141 -13.20 5.52 13.55
CA SER A 141 -13.78 6.42 14.55
C SER A 141 -12.77 7.46 15.03
N TYR A 142 -13.25 8.52 15.69
CA TYR A 142 -12.39 9.50 16.33
C TYR A 142 -11.43 8.86 17.35
N ASP A 143 -11.93 7.93 18.16
CA ASP A 143 -11.12 7.24 19.18
C ASP A 143 -10.02 6.38 18.55
N GLU A 144 -10.30 5.73 17.41
CA GLU A 144 -9.30 4.97 16.66
C GLU A 144 -8.22 5.89 16.07
N VAL A 145 -8.60 7.06 15.53
CA VAL A 145 -7.63 8.04 15.03
C VAL A 145 -6.78 8.61 16.17
N ALA A 146 -7.40 8.99 17.29
CA ALA A 146 -6.70 9.49 18.45
C ALA A 146 -5.76 8.42 19.05
N HIS A 147 -6.18 7.15 19.05
CA HIS A 147 -5.33 6.04 19.45
C HIS A 147 -4.15 5.84 18.49
N LEU A 148 -4.39 5.91 17.17
CA LEU A 148 -3.37 5.75 16.14
C LEU A 148 -2.22 6.75 16.32
N PHE A 149 -2.53 7.99 16.70
CA PHE A 149 -1.54 9.06 16.85
C PHE A 149 -1.14 9.37 18.30
N ARG A 150 -1.50 8.51 19.26
CA ARG A 150 -1.22 8.73 20.69
C ARG A 150 0.27 8.97 21.00
N ASP A 151 1.15 8.27 20.28
CA ASP A 151 2.60 8.31 20.49
C ASP A 151 3.32 9.15 19.42
N ALA A 152 2.57 9.90 18.61
CA ALA A 152 3.16 10.89 17.71
C ALA A 152 3.74 12.07 18.53
N PRO A 153 4.87 12.66 18.11
CA PRO A 153 5.56 13.71 18.84
C PRO A 153 4.79 15.03 18.89
#